data_AF-A0A3N1ATZ3-F1
#
_entry.id   AF-A0A3N1ATZ3-F1
#
_cell.length_a   1.000
_cell.length_b   1.000
_cell.length_c   1.000
_cell.angle_alpha   90.00
_cell.angle_beta   90.00
_cell.angle_gamma   90.00
#
_symmetry.space_group_name_H-M   'P 1'
#
loop_
_entity.id
_entity.type
_entity.pdbx_description
1 polymer ?
#
loop_
_entity_poly.entity_id
_entity_poly.type
_entity_poly.pdbx_seq_one_letter_code
_entity_poly.pdbx_strand_id
1 'polypeptide(L)'
;MLSPEPASRMSPTSYEELRRRVADEGGVLGTTAQVLRDIEGAGRLGSTVRAEISQKLEAYGLRHLPADLPQYQEQEVVVYLASGPIAAVVNAVLNPSRSTAKVLRQLADNNAQETLDKIRQLVGPPTE
;
A
#
# COMPACT_ATOMS: atom_id res chain seq x y z
N MET A 1 13.84 -30.43 5.22
CA MET A 1 12.35 -30.37 5.24
C MET A 1 11.98 -28.90 5.22
N LEU A 2 11.49 -28.38 4.10
CA LEU A 2 10.97 -27.03 4.01
C LEU A 2 9.52 -27.11 4.51
N SER A 3 9.21 -26.44 5.62
CA SER A 3 7.85 -26.36 6.14
C SER A 3 6.89 -25.85 5.06
N PRO A 4 5.67 -26.40 4.93
CA PRO A 4 4.69 -25.85 4.01
C PRO A 4 4.31 -24.43 4.45
N GLU A 5 4.58 -23.44 3.60
CA GLU A 5 4.20 -22.05 3.87
C GLU A 5 2.67 -21.90 3.93
N PRO A 6 2.14 -21.08 4.85
CA PRO A 6 0.70 -20.86 5.00
C PRO A 6 0.13 -20.25 3.71
N ALA A 7 -1.17 -20.44 3.48
CA ALA A 7 -1.92 -20.18 2.24
C ALA A 7 -2.01 -18.71 1.73
N SER A 8 -0.96 -17.88 1.94
CA SER A 8 -0.84 -16.47 1.52
C SER A 8 -0.13 -16.26 0.17
N ARG A 9 0.18 -17.35 -0.56
CA ARG A 9 1.05 -17.34 -1.76
C ARG A 9 0.36 -17.13 -3.12
N MET A 10 -0.96 -17.02 -3.21
CA MET A 10 -1.61 -16.80 -4.52
C MET A 10 -1.58 -15.33 -4.89
N SER A 11 -0.94 -14.99 -6.01
CA SER A 11 -1.04 -13.66 -6.61
C SER A 11 -2.49 -13.38 -7.00
N PRO A 12 -3.02 -12.16 -6.75
CA PRO A 12 -4.36 -11.80 -7.16
C PRO A 12 -4.53 -12.00 -8.67
N THR A 13 -5.68 -12.52 -9.08
CA THR A 13 -5.99 -12.87 -10.48
C THR A 13 -6.92 -11.85 -11.14
N SER A 14 -7.51 -10.94 -10.36
CA SER A 14 -8.39 -9.86 -10.83
C SER A 14 -8.16 -8.56 -10.04
N TYR A 15 -8.62 -7.43 -10.59
CA TYR A 15 -8.57 -6.13 -9.91
C TYR A 15 -9.43 -6.08 -8.64
N GLU A 16 -10.56 -6.78 -8.62
CA GLU A 16 -11.42 -6.87 -7.45
C GLU A 16 -10.73 -7.64 -6.31
N GLU A 17 -10.10 -8.77 -6.64
CA GLU A 17 -9.31 -9.57 -5.69
C GLU A 17 -8.10 -8.78 -5.19
N LEU A 18 -7.38 -8.09 -6.08
CA LEU A 18 -6.28 -7.21 -5.72
C LEU A 18 -6.75 -6.16 -4.71
N ARG A 19 -7.86 -5.46 -5.01
CA ARG A 19 -8.41 -4.43 -4.12
C ARG A 19 -8.76 -4.99 -2.75
N ARG A 20 -9.43 -6.13 -2.71
CA ARG A 20 -9.78 -6.80 -1.45
C ARG A 20 -8.52 -7.13 -0.65
N ARG A 21 -7.50 -7.69 -1.28
CA ARG A 21 -6.23 -7.99 -0.63
C ARG A 21 -5.52 -6.75 -0.10
N VAL A 22 -5.47 -5.67 -0.87
CA VAL A 22 -4.93 -4.39 -0.40
C VAL A 22 -5.68 -3.90 0.85
N ALA A 23 -7.00 -4.04 0.89
CA ALA A 23 -7.79 -3.67 2.06
C ALA A 23 -7.50 -4.59 3.27
N ASP A 24 -7.42 -5.90 3.05
CA ASP A 24 -7.15 -6.91 4.08
C ASP A 24 -5.73 -6.75 4.68
N GLU A 25 -4.76 -6.26 3.89
CA GLU A 25 -3.38 -5.96 4.33
C GLU A 25 -3.18 -4.54 4.88
N GLY A 26 -4.27 -3.85 5.27
CA GLY A 26 -4.18 -2.54 5.95
C GLY A 26 -4.12 -1.33 5.00
N GLY A 27 -4.53 -1.52 3.75
CA GLY A 27 -4.69 -0.45 2.75
C GLY A 27 -3.49 -0.23 1.84
N VAL A 28 -2.47 -1.09 1.91
CA VAL A 28 -1.26 -1.07 1.08
C VAL A 28 -0.74 -2.49 0.83
N LEU A 29 -0.23 -2.74 -0.37
CA LEU A 29 0.34 -4.03 -0.78
C LEU A 29 1.56 -3.81 -1.68
N GLY A 30 2.67 -4.46 -1.36
CA GLY A 30 3.81 -4.59 -2.27
C GLY A 30 3.57 -5.71 -3.28
N THR A 31 3.82 -5.44 -4.56
CA THR A 31 3.68 -6.41 -5.65
C THR A 31 4.71 -6.11 -6.76
N THR A 32 4.61 -6.79 -7.89
CA THR A 32 5.46 -6.53 -9.06
C THR A 32 4.63 -6.12 -10.27
N ALA A 33 5.26 -5.45 -11.24
CA ALA A 33 4.61 -5.13 -12.50
C ALA A 33 4.12 -6.38 -13.25
N GLN A 34 4.76 -7.53 -13.04
CA GLN A 34 4.33 -8.83 -13.56
C GLN A 34 2.93 -9.20 -13.09
N VAL A 35 2.65 -9.10 -11.78
CA VAL A 35 1.33 -9.45 -11.22
C VAL A 35 0.25 -8.58 -11.83
N LEU A 36 0.50 -7.27 -11.96
CA LEU A 36 -0.45 -6.34 -12.57
C LEU A 36 -0.67 -6.62 -14.07
N ARG A 37 0.38 -7.01 -14.79
CA ARG A 37 0.28 -7.46 -16.18
C ARG A 37 -0.57 -8.73 -16.31
N ASP A 38 -0.37 -9.68 -15.40
CA ASP A 38 -1.04 -10.97 -15.43
C ASP A 38 -2.54 -10.82 -15.12
N ILE A 39 -2.91 -9.92 -14.19
CA ILE A 39 -4.31 -9.50 -13.94
C ILE A 39 -4.93 -8.88 -15.19
N GLU A 40 -4.17 -8.04 -15.91
CA GLU A 40 -4.64 -7.42 -17.14
C GLU A 40 -4.78 -8.42 -18.30
N GLY A 41 -4.15 -9.59 -18.20
CA GLY A 41 -4.08 -10.58 -19.28
C GLY A 41 -3.17 -10.16 -20.43
N ALA A 42 -2.23 -9.24 -20.19
CA ALA A 42 -1.36 -8.71 -21.23
C ALA A 42 -0.09 -9.55 -21.42
N GLY A 43 0.35 -9.73 -22.66
CA GLY A 43 1.62 -10.43 -22.94
C GLY A 43 2.88 -9.60 -22.57
N ARG A 44 2.79 -8.26 -22.66
CA ARG A 44 3.92 -7.32 -22.48
C ARG A 44 3.47 -6.04 -21.79
N LEU A 45 4.36 -5.43 -20.99
CA LEU A 45 4.17 -4.12 -20.35
C LEU A 45 4.56 -2.96 -21.29
N GLY A 46 3.85 -2.84 -22.41
CA GLY A 46 3.97 -1.66 -23.30
C GLY A 46 3.47 -0.38 -22.62
N SER A 47 3.76 0.79 -23.21
CA SER A 47 3.25 2.08 -22.69
C SER A 47 1.72 2.10 -22.60
N THR A 48 1.01 1.60 -23.62
CA THR A 48 -0.46 1.50 -23.62
C THR A 48 -0.96 0.62 -22.48
N VAL A 49 -0.43 -0.60 -22.35
CA VAL A 49 -0.84 -1.55 -21.30
C VAL A 49 -0.59 -0.96 -19.90
N ARG A 50 0.54 -0.29 -19.69
CA ARG A 50 0.84 0.38 -18.41
C ARG A 50 -0.16 1.50 -18.08
N ALA A 51 -0.57 2.27 -19.08
CA ALA A 51 -1.60 3.29 -18.92
C ALA A 51 -2.97 2.67 -18.61
N GLU A 52 -3.35 1.59 -19.32
CA GLU A 52 -4.60 0.85 -19.08
C GLU A 52 -4.65 0.24 -17.68
N ILE A 53 -3.56 -0.40 -17.24
CA ILE A 53 -3.46 -0.93 -15.87
C ILE A 53 -3.64 0.20 -14.85
N SER A 54 -3.00 1.35 -15.07
CA SER A 54 -3.11 2.51 -14.16
C SER A 54 -4.55 3.02 -14.09
N GLN A 55 -5.23 3.15 -15.23
CA GLN A 55 -6.64 3.56 -15.29
C GLN A 55 -7.57 2.55 -14.62
N LYS A 56 -7.33 1.25 -14.82
CA LYS A 56 -8.13 0.21 -14.17
C LYS A 56 -7.91 0.21 -12.66
N LEU A 57 -6.67 0.32 -12.18
CA LEU A 57 -6.42 0.48 -10.74
C LEU A 57 -7.25 1.64 -10.17
N GLU A 58 -7.22 2.81 -10.83
CA GLU A 58 -8.02 3.97 -10.41
C GLU A 58 -9.52 3.68 -10.40
N ALA A 59 -10.05 3.01 -11.43
CA ALA A 59 -11.47 2.64 -11.52
C ALA A 59 -11.91 1.71 -10.37
N TYR A 60 -11.01 0.88 -9.85
CA TYR A 60 -11.26 0.02 -8.69
C TYR A 60 -10.93 0.71 -7.34
N GLY A 61 -10.64 2.01 -7.36
CA GLY A 61 -10.32 2.78 -6.15
C GLY A 61 -8.93 2.45 -5.59
N LEU A 62 -8.00 2.03 -6.45
CA LEU A 62 -6.60 1.80 -6.13
C LEU A 62 -5.73 2.87 -6.79
N ARG A 63 -4.54 3.06 -6.23
CA ARG A 63 -3.46 3.83 -6.81
C ARG A 63 -2.18 3.05 -6.64
N HIS A 64 -1.14 3.46 -7.36
CA HIS A 64 0.14 2.78 -7.30
C HIS A 64 1.31 3.76 -7.23
N LEU A 65 2.45 3.24 -6.80
CA LEU A 65 3.76 3.87 -6.88
C LEU A 65 4.73 2.84 -7.48
N PRO A 66 5.65 3.26 -8.36
CA PRO A 66 5.88 4.63 -8.85
C PRO A 66 4.73 5.19 -9.72
N ALA A 67 4.65 6.51 -9.89
CA ALA A 67 3.51 7.16 -10.58
C ALA A 67 3.26 6.63 -12.00
N ASP A 68 4.34 6.30 -12.71
CA ASP A 68 4.29 5.52 -13.94
C ASP A 68 4.68 4.08 -13.65
N LEU A 69 3.88 3.12 -14.12
CA LEU A 69 4.23 1.71 -13.93
C LEU A 69 5.59 1.41 -14.56
N PRO A 70 6.42 0.60 -13.89
CA PRO A 70 7.69 0.18 -14.44
C PRO A 70 7.52 -0.66 -15.71
N GLN A 71 8.52 -0.63 -16.58
CA GLN A 71 8.51 -1.41 -17.82
C GLN A 71 8.96 -2.86 -17.60
N TYR A 72 9.87 -3.09 -16.65
CA TYR A 72 10.40 -4.42 -16.37
C TYR A 72 9.49 -5.16 -15.38
N GLN A 73 9.21 -6.43 -15.65
CA GLN A 73 8.14 -7.19 -14.98
C GLN A 73 8.47 -7.48 -13.51
N GLU A 74 9.75 -7.67 -13.22
CA GLU A 74 10.32 -7.92 -11.91
C GLU A 74 10.37 -6.68 -11.01
N GLN A 75 10.14 -5.48 -11.56
CA GLN A 75 10.20 -4.26 -10.78
C GLN A 75 9.02 -4.17 -9.81
N GLU A 76 9.34 -3.75 -8.60
CA GLU A 76 8.38 -3.60 -7.51
C GLU A 76 7.43 -2.44 -7.77
N VAL A 77 6.18 -2.66 -7.38
CA VAL A 77 5.09 -1.69 -7.41
C VAL A 77 4.38 -1.77 -6.09
N VAL A 78 4.14 -0.61 -5.48
CA VAL A 78 3.31 -0.51 -4.28
C VAL A 78 1.91 -0.09 -4.72
N VAL A 79 0.91 -0.93 -4.43
CA VAL A 79 -0.51 -0.62 -4.68
C VAL A 79 -1.16 -0.25 -3.35
N TYR A 80 -1.99 0.79 -3.35
CA TYR A 80 -2.67 1.27 -2.14
C TYR A 80 -4.08 1.73 -2.46
N LEU A 81 -4.95 1.75 -1.44
CA LEU A 81 -6.31 2.28 -1.60
C LEU A 81 -6.25 3.78 -1.91
N ALA A 82 -7.07 4.25 -2.86
CA ALA A 82 -7.12 5.67 -3.24
C ALA A 82 -7.67 6.59 -2.14
N SER A 83 -8.29 6.01 -1.11
CA SER A 83 -8.82 6.70 0.07
C SER A 83 -8.36 6.01 1.35
N GLY A 84 -8.27 6.78 2.43
CA GLY A 84 -7.92 6.27 3.76
C GLY A 84 -6.57 6.77 4.26
N PRO A 85 -6.06 6.22 5.38
CA PRO A 85 -4.87 6.71 6.05
C PRO A 85 -3.63 6.68 5.16
N ILE A 86 -3.39 5.56 4.45
CA ILE A 86 -2.24 5.42 3.55
C ILE A 86 -2.30 6.46 2.41
N ALA A 87 -3.46 6.63 1.77
CA ALA A 87 -3.64 7.64 0.73
C ALA A 87 -3.34 9.06 1.23
N ALA A 88 -3.75 9.38 2.47
CA ALA A 88 -3.47 10.66 3.09
C ALA A 88 -1.97 10.86 3.34
N VAL A 89 -1.25 9.82 3.77
CA VAL A 89 0.21 9.85 3.95
C VAL A 89 0.91 10.05 2.61
N VAL A 90 0.59 9.22 1.61
CA VAL A 90 1.20 9.29 0.28
C VAL A 90 0.96 10.66 -0.35
N ASN A 91 -0.27 11.19 -0.28
CA ASN A 91 -0.57 12.52 -0.75
C ASN A 91 0.21 13.60 0.01
N ALA A 92 0.40 13.45 1.32
CA ALA A 92 1.14 14.42 2.10
C ALA A 92 2.63 14.46 1.75
N VAL A 93 3.21 13.32 1.39
CA VAL A 93 4.60 13.22 0.91
C VAL A 93 4.74 13.79 -0.50
N LEU A 94 3.86 13.41 -1.43
CA LEU A 94 3.98 13.80 -2.84
C LEU A 94 3.49 15.23 -3.13
N ASN A 95 2.52 15.72 -2.36
CA ASN A 95 1.91 17.05 -2.52
C ASN A 95 1.98 17.82 -1.20
N PRO A 96 3.18 18.28 -0.79
CA PRO A 96 3.36 18.98 0.47
C PRO A 96 2.65 20.35 0.45
N SER A 97 1.90 20.61 1.51
CA SER A 97 1.15 21.84 1.75
C SER A 97 1.04 22.08 3.26
N ARG A 98 0.59 23.26 3.68
CA ARG A 98 0.34 23.52 5.12
C ARG A 98 -0.65 22.51 5.73
N SER A 99 -1.69 22.15 4.97
CA SER A 99 -2.70 21.20 5.41
C SER A 99 -2.16 19.77 5.51
N THR A 100 -1.37 19.33 4.52
CA THR A 100 -0.78 17.98 4.52
C THR A 100 0.40 17.84 5.49
N ALA A 101 1.12 18.92 5.81
CA ALA A 101 2.15 18.92 6.85
C ALA A 101 1.60 18.63 8.26
N LYS A 102 0.30 18.86 8.50
CA LYS A 102 -0.34 18.44 9.76
C LYS A 102 -0.43 16.91 9.85
N VAL A 103 -0.76 16.24 8.74
CA VAL A 103 -0.83 14.77 8.64
C VAL A 103 0.55 14.16 8.91
N LEU A 104 1.60 14.69 8.29
CA LEU A 104 2.97 14.22 8.52
C LEU A 104 3.42 14.36 9.99
N ARG A 105 3.10 15.50 10.63
CA ARG A 105 3.41 15.71 12.06
C ARG A 105 2.64 14.76 12.97
N GLN A 106 1.34 14.58 12.72
CA GLN A 106 0.52 13.62 13.49
C GLN A 106 1.06 12.20 13.38
N LEU A 107 1.51 11.77 12.20
CA LEU A 107 2.15 10.47 12.01
C LEU A 107 3.48 10.35 12.79
N ALA A 108 4.29 11.40 12.80
CA ALA A 108 5.52 11.42 13.57
C ALA A 108 5.27 11.35 15.09
N ASP A 109 4.23 12.04 15.57
CA ASP A 109 3.88 12.12 17.00
C ASP A 109 3.20 10.84 17.53
N ASN A 110 2.37 10.18 16.72
CA ASN A 110 1.61 8.98 17.11
C ASN A 110 2.52 7.79 17.52
N ASN A 111 3.73 7.68 16.96
CA ASN A 111 4.69 6.64 17.34
C ASN A 111 5.27 6.83 18.76
N ALA A 112 5.34 8.07 19.26
CA ALA A 112 5.83 8.36 20.60
C ALA A 112 4.76 8.07 21.68
N GLN A 113 3.49 8.38 21.38
CA GLN A 113 2.40 8.25 22.35
C GLN A 113 1.97 6.81 22.60
N GLU A 114 1.86 5.96 21.57
CA GLU A 114 1.54 4.53 21.77
C GLU A 114 2.61 3.80 22.60
N THR A 115 3.87 4.18 22.43
CA THR A 115 4.99 3.63 23.22
C THR A 115 4.89 4.08 24.67
N LEU A 116 4.60 5.35 24.92
CA LEU A 116 4.43 5.90 26.28
C LEU A 116 3.21 5.31 27.00
N ASP A 117 2.10 5.07 26.30
CA ASP A 117 0.91 4.48 26.90
C ASP A 117 1.10 2.99 27.21
N LYS A 118 1.81 2.23 26.36
CA LYS A 118 2.25 0.86 26.69
C LYS A 118 3.19 0.83 27.89
N ILE A 119 4.14 1.77 27.99
CA ILE A 119 5.03 1.88 29.15
C ILE A 119 4.24 2.22 30.43
N ARG A 120 3.29 3.16 30.37
CA ARG A 120 2.43 3.52 31.51
C ARG A 120 1.56 2.35 31.99
N GLN A 121 1.06 1.53 31.07
CA GLN A 121 0.28 0.33 31.41
C GLN A 121 1.14 -0.77 32.03
N LEU A 122 2.43 -0.87 31.66
CA LEU A 122 3.35 -1.88 32.18
C LEU A 122 3.97 -1.51 33.53
N VAL A 123 4.17 -0.21 33.80
CA VAL A 123 4.85 0.25 35.03
C VAL A 123 3.85 0.43 36.19
N GLY A 124 2.55 0.55 35.92
CA GLY A 124 1.54 0.89 36.95
C GLY A 124 1.74 2.32 37.48
N PRO A 125 0.71 2.95 38.09
CA PRO A 125 0.88 4.28 38.67
C PRO A 125 1.95 4.22 39.78
N PRO A 126 2.79 5.27 39.93
CA PRO A 126 3.76 5.30 41.01
C PRO A 126 3.02 5.18 42.33
N THR A 127 3.32 4.13 43.09
CA THR A 127 2.90 4.01 44.49
C THR A 127 3.56 5.18 45.23
N GLU A 128 2.74 6.00 45.89
CA GLU A 128 3.18 7.15 46.72
C GLU A 128 4.22 6.76 47.78
#